data_AF-A0A3R9UDC1-F1
#
_entry.id   AF-A0A3R9UDC1-F1
#
_cell.length_a   1.000
_cell.length_b   1.000
_cell.length_c   1.000
_cell.angle_alpha   90.00
_cell.angle_beta   90.00
_cell.angle_gamma   90.00
#
_symmetry.space_group_name_H-M   'P 1'
#
loop_
_entity.id
_entity.type
_entity.pdbx_description
1 polymer ?
#
loop_
_entity_poly.entity_id
_entity_poly.type
_entity_poly.pdbx_seq_one_letter_code
_entity_poly.pdbx_strand_id
1 'polypeptide(L)'
;MKAQLEHRSKQVIGVAGGLTAFFIAVVSGAAAAEIYAQSNTLLRAVVFTLVAFAGFSLGMAYIRYEEAHTKITKAIDEGVSGDTPSEPRDWPGAADCWWHLALLFTTLAPVSFLFAVWWAAF
;
A
#
# COMPACT_ATOMS: atom_id res chain seq x y z
N MET A 1 -16.85 -6.13 13.26
CA MET A 1 -15.41 -5.89 13.46
C MET A 1 -14.53 -6.96 12.80
N LYS A 2 -14.65 -8.26 13.13
CA LYS A 2 -13.86 -9.35 12.49
C LYS A 2 -13.97 -9.36 10.95
N ALA A 3 -15.20 -9.35 10.42
CA ALA A 3 -15.46 -9.31 8.97
C ALA A 3 -14.92 -8.04 8.27
N GLN A 4 -14.82 -6.90 8.98
CA GLN A 4 -14.27 -5.67 8.41
C GLN A 4 -12.75 -5.76 8.24
N LEU A 5 -12.05 -6.34 9.21
CA LEU A 5 -10.59 -6.53 9.14
C LEU A 5 -10.20 -7.53 8.05
N GLU A 6 -10.97 -8.61 7.91
CA GLU A 6 -10.78 -9.58 6.83
C GLU A 6 -11.02 -8.93 5.45
N HIS A 7 -12.06 -8.09 5.33
CA HIS A 7 -12.32 -7.34 4.11
C HIS A 7 -11.20 -6.35 3.78
N ARG A 8 -10.65 -5.64 4.79
CA ARG A 8 -9.51 -4.72 4.61
C ARG A 8 -8.24 -5.45 4.18
N SER A 9 -7.93 -6.61 4.77
CA SER A 9 -6.80 -7.44 4.34
C SER A 9 -6.92 -7.86 2.87
N LYS A 10 -8.11 -8.28 2.43
CA LYS A 10 -8.39 -8.59 1.00
C LYS A 10 -8.20 -7.37 0.09
N GLN A 11 -8.58 -6.17 0.53
CA GLN A 11 -8.34 -4.93 -0.21
C GLN A 11 -6.83 -4.64 -0.36
N VAL A 12 -6.03 -4.88 0.68
CA VAL A 12 -4.58 -4.69 0.62
C VAL A 12 -3.95 -5.59 -0.44
N ILE A 13 -4.35 -6.86 -0.49
CA ILE A 13 -3.87 -7.81 -1.50
C ILE A 13 -4.27 -7.35 -2.91
N GLY A 14 -5.52 -6.88 -3.10
CA GLY A 14 -5.99 -6.37 -4.38
C GLY A 14 -5.18 -5.16 -4.87
N VAL A 15 -4.89 -4.21 -3.98
CA VAL A 15 -4.09 -3.02 -4.31
C VAL A 15 -2.63 -3.39 -4.58
N ALA A 16 -2.04 -4.32 -3.82
CA ALA A 16 -0.69 -4.82 -4.09
C ALA A 16 -0.59 -5.52 -5.46
N GLY A 17 -1.61 -6.29 -5.85
CA GLY A 17 -1.71 -6.88 -7.18
C GLY A 17 -1.78 -5.82 -8.28
N GLY A 18 -2.58 -4.77 -8.10
CA GLY A 18 -2.67 -3.64 -9.03
C GLY A 18 -1.34 -2.88 -9.19
N LEU A 19 -0.66 -2.59 -8.07
CA LEU A 19 0.66 -1.94 -8.08
C LEU A 19 1.70 -2.80 -8.81
N THR A 20 1.68 -4.12 -8.62
CA THR A 20 2.58 -5.06 -9.29
C THR A 20 2.32 -5.09 -10.80
N ALA A 21 1.05 -5.14 -11.22
CA ALA A 21 0.68 -5.09 -12.63
C ALA A 21 1.12 -3.78 -13.29
N PHE A 22 0.95 -2.64 -12.62
CA PHE A 22 1.45 -1.35 -13.08
C PHE A 22 2.97 -1.35 -13.24
N PHE A 23 3.71 -1.84 -12.25
CA PHE A 23 5.17 -1.91 -12.31
C PHE A 23 5.65 -2.77 -13.47
N ILE A 24 5.04 -3.94 -13.67
CA ILE A 24 5.35 -4.82 -14.81
C ILE A 24 5.08 -4.08 -16.13
N ALA A 25 3.92 -3.42 -16.27
CA ALA A 25 3.58 -2.70 -17.51
C ALA A 25 4.58 -1.58 -17.83
N VAL A 26 5.05 -0.84 -16.81
CA VAL A 26 6.06 0.21 -16.97
C VAL A 26 7.41 -0.37 -17.41
N VAL A 27 7.84 -1.49 -16.83
CA VAL A 27 9.13 -2.13 -17.16
C VAL A 27 9.08 -2.87 -18.50
N SER A 28 7.94 -3.45 -18.88
CA SER A 28 7.79 -4.24 -20.11
C SER A 28 7.44 -3.40 -21.34
N GLY A 29 6.88 -2.20 -21.16
CA GLY A 29 6.49 -1.34 -22.27
C GLY A 29 7.70 -0.66 -22.91
N ALA A 30 8.13 -1.12 -24.09
CA ALA A 30 9.30 -0.57 -24.80
C ALA A 30 9.24 0.96 -24.96
N ALA A 31 8.10 1.51 -25.40
CA ALA A 31 7.92 2.95 -25.56
C ALA A 31 7.90 3.72 -24.22
N ALA A 32 7.28 3.15 -23.19
CA ALA A 32 7.17 3.76 -21.87
C ALA A 32 8.54 3.76 -21.15
N ALA A 33 9.28 2.66 -21.25
CA ALA A 33 10.62 2.51 -20.69
C ALA A 33 11.65 3.40 -21.42
N GLU A 34 11.53 3.56 -22.73
CA GLU A 34 12.42 4.40 -23.54
C GLU A 34 12.22 5.90 -23.26
N ILE A 35 10.96 6.37 -23.24
CA ILE A 35 10.65 7.77 -22.89
C ILE A 35 11.03 8.05 -21.42
N TYR A 36 10.77 7.11 -20.52
CA TYR A 36 11.18 7.23 -19.13
C TYR A 36 12.70 7.18 -18.95
N ALA A 37 13.44 6.45 -19.81
CA ALA A 37 14.90 6.42 -19.76
C ALA A 37 15.52 7.77 -20.15
N GLN A 38 14.85 8.55 -21.01
CA GLN A 38 15.24 9.91 -21.39
C GLN A 38 14.91 10.97 -20.33
N SER A 39 14.07 10.64 -19.34
CA SER A 39 13.75 11.54 -18.23
C SER A 39 14.91 11.70 -17.24
N ASN A 40 14.92 12.84 -16.52
CA ASN A 40 15.95 13.17 -15.54
C ASN A 40 16.11 12.06 -14.48
N THR A 41 17.36 11.67 -14.20
CA THR A 41 17.74 10.65 -13.21
C THR A 41 17.08 10.87 -11.85
N LEU A 42 16.91 12.12 -11.41
CA LEU A 42 16.22 12.44 -10.16
C LEU A 42 14.73 12.05 -10.18
N LEU A 43 14.02 12.35 -11.28
CA LEU A 43 12.61 11.99 -11.41
C LEU A 43 12.43 10.47 -11.44
N ARG A 44 13.36 9.77 -12.10
CA ARG A 44 13.36 8.31 -12.14
C ARG A 44 13.54 7.73 -10.74
N ALA A 45 14.50 8.25 -9.98
CA ALA A 45 14.74 7.85 -8.60
C ALA A 45 13.49 8.08 -7.74
N VAL A 46 12.83 9.23 -7.86
CA VAL A 46 11.60 9.55 -7.11
C VAL A 46 10.49 8.53 -7.38
N VAL A 47 10.21 8.18 -8.64
CA VAL A 47 9.16 7.20 -8.96
C VAL A 47 9.48 5.83 -8.36
N PHE A 48 10.73 5.35 -8.46
CA PHE A 48 11.13 4.08 -7.83
C PHE A 48 11.00 4.13 -6.30
N THR A 49 11.41 5.24 -5.68
CA THR A 49 11.24 5.45 -4.24
C THR A 49 9.77 5.44 -3.84
N LEU A 50 8.88 6.09 -4.59
CA LEU A 50 7.44 6.08 -4.35
C LEU A 50 6.85 4.67 -4.46
N VAL A 51 7.23 3.90 -5.49
CA VAL A 51 6.79 2.50 -5.65
C VAL A 51 7.29 1.63 -4.49
N ALA A 52 8.55 1.80 -4.08
CA ALA A 52 9.10 1.08 -2.93
C ALA A 52 8.37 1.42 -1.62
N PHE A 53 8.08 2.71 -1.38
CA PHE A 53 7.30 3.14 -0.22
C PHE A 53 5.85 2.64 -0.28
N ALA A 54 5.22 2.59 -1.46
CA ALA A 54 3.90 2.01 -1.66
C ALA A 54 3.89 0.52 -1.29
N GLY A 55 4.84 -0.26 -1.80
CA GLY A 55 4.97 -1.68 -1.47
C GLY A 55 5.24 -1.92 0.02
N PHE A 56 6.15 -1.14 0.61
CA PHE A 56 6.49 -1.25 2.03
C PHE A 56 5.30 -0.93 2.94
N SER A 57 4.60 0.17 2.67
CA SER A 57 3.42 0.58 3.44
C SER A 57 2.25 -0.40 3.29
N LEU A 58 2.04 -0.99 2.10
CA LEU A 58 1.08 -2.07 1.89
C LEU A 58 1.41 -3.31 2.73
N GLY A 59 2.69 -3.72 2.76
CA GLY A 59 3.14 -4.84 3.59
C GLY A 59 2.92 -4.58 5.08
N MET A 60 3.28 -3.38 5.56
CA MET A 60 3.04 -2.97 6.95
C MET A 60 1.54 -2.91 7.30
N ALA A 61 0.71 -2.41 6.40
CA ALA A 61 -0.74 -2.40 6.58
C ALA A 61 -1.29 -3.83 6.70
N TYR A 62 -0.86 -4.75 5.83
CA TYR A 62 -1.27 -6.15 5.86
C TYR A 62 -0.94 -6.82 7.19
N ILE A 63 0.32 -6.73 7.64
CA ILE A 63 0.78 -7.33 8.90
C ILE A 63 -0.06 -6.80 10.08
N ARG A 64 -0.30 -5.48 10.13
CA ARG A 64 -1.06 -4.86 11.21
C ARG A 64 -2.54 -5.24 11.21
N TYR A 65 -3.15 -5.41 10.04
CA TYR A 65 -4.52 -5.92 9.93
C TYR A 65 -4.61 -7.40 10.37
N GLU A 66 -3.60 -8.22 10.03
CA GLU A 66 -3.55 -9.64 10.44
C GLU A 66 -3.30 -9.82 11.95
N GLU A 67 -2.41 -9.01 12.54
CA GLU A 67 -2.21 -8.93 14.00
C GLU A 67 -3.51 -8.55 14.71
N ALA A 68 -4.23 -7.53 14.20
CA ALA A 68 -5.50 -7.09 14.77
C ALA A 68 -6.56 -8.20 14.71
N HIS A 69 -6.67 -8.88 13.57
CA HIS A 69 -7.61 -9.99 13.39
C HIS A 69 -7.31 -11.15 14.35
N THR A 70 -6.02 -11.50 14.53
CA THR A 70 -5.58 -12.58 15.42
C THR A 70 -5.88 -12.27 16.88
N LYS A 71 -5.58 -11.05 17.34
CA LYS A 71 -5.86 -10.64 18.73
C LYS A 71 -7.35 -10.65 19.05
N ILE A 72 -8.19 -10.13 18.15
CA ILE A 72 -9.65 -10.11 18.32
C ILE A 72 -10.22 -11.53 18.33
N THR A 73 -9.71 -12.41 17.45
CA THR A 73 -10.16 -13.81 17.40
C THR A 73 -9.81 -14.53 18.70
N LYS A 74 -8.59 -14.38 19.21
CA LYS A 74 -8.18 -14.97 20.51
C LYS A 74 -9.03 -14.46 21.68
N ALA A 75 -9.29 -13.16 21.74
CA ALA A 75 -10.12 -12.58 22.81
C ALA A 75 -11.57 -13.11 22.80
N ILE A 76 -12.13 -13.36 21.61
CA ILE A 76 -13.46 -13.96 21.45
C ILE A 76 -13.43 -15.46 21.84
N ASP A 77 -12.42 -16.19 21.37
CA ASP A 77 -12.29 -17.64 21.59
C ASP A 77 -11.99 -17.99 23.07
N GLU A 78 -11.26 -17.13 23.78
CA GLU A 78 -10.94 -17.28 25.20
C GLU A 78 -12.11 -16.90 26.14
N GLY A 79 -13.25 -16.47 25.59
CA GLY A 79 -14.45 -16.16 26.38
C GLY A 79 -14.28 -14.99 27.36
N VAL A 80 -13.25 -14.16 27.16
CA VAL A 80 -12.98 -12.96 27.98
C VAL A 80 -14.08 -11.93 27.70
N SER A 81 -15.14 -12.03 28.49
CA SER A 81 -16.33 -11.17 28.43
C SER A 81 -16.28 -9.98 29.38
N GLY A 82 -15.13 -9.72 30.03
CA GLY A 82 -15.05 -8.80 31.16
C GLY A 82 -14.09 -7.62 31.06
N ASP A 83 -13.01 -7.72 30.28
CA ASP A 83 -12.09 -6.61 30.08
C ASP A 83 -11.74 -6.57 28.60
N THR A 84 -12.49 -5.78 27.84
CA THR A 84 -11.90 -5.14 26.66
C THR A 84 -10.57 -4.55 27.13
N PRO A 85 -9.41 -4.98 26.59
CA PRO A 85 -8.14 -4.38 26.99
C PRO A 85 -8.32 -2.88 26.89
N SER A 86 -7.98 -2.17 27.97
CA SER A 86 -8.33 -0.77 28.21
C SER A 86 -7.79 0.22 27.17
N GLU A 87 -7.22 -0.25 26.07
CA GLU A 87 -6.94 0.54 24.88
C GLU A 87 -7.22 -0.27 23.60
N PRO A 88 -8.20 0.18 22.80
CA PRO A 88 -8.07 0.15 21.36
C PRO A 88 -8.36 1.53 20.75
N ARG A 89 -8.15 2.62 21.49
CA ARG A 89 -8.42 3.97 20.96
C ARG A 89 -7.55 4.31 19.75
N ASP A 90 -6.35 3.73 19.68
CA ASP A 90 -5.39 3.91 18.59
C ASP A 90 -5.33 2.74 17.59
N TRP A 91 -6.13 1.69 17.79
CA TRP A 91 -6.07 0.45 17.01
C TRP A 91 -7.45 0.21 16.38
N PRO A 92 -7.71 0.78 15.20
CA PRO A 92 -7.03 0.48 13.94
C PRO A 92 -6.25 1.66 13.35
N GLY A 93 -6.13 2.78 14.07
CA GLY A 93 -5.54 4.02 13.57
C GLY A 93 -4.14 3.85 12.97
N ALA A 94 -3.30 3.00 13.57
CA ALA A 94 -1.98 2.69 13.00
C ALA A 94 -2.07 1.89 11.68
N ALA A 95 -2.93 0.87 11.60
CA ALA A 95 -3.12 0.07 10.38
C ALA A 95 -3.77 0.91 9.26
N ASP A 96 -4.76 1.71 9.62
CA ASP A 96 -5.39 2.65 8.72
C ASP A 96 -4.40 3.74 8.27
N CYS A 97 -3.51 4.23 9.13
CA CYS A 97 -2.46 5.18 8.73
C CYS A 97 -1.54 4.59 7.65
N TRP A 98 -1.05 3.36 7.86
CA TRP A 98 -0.25 2.65 6.85
C TRP A 98 -1.03 2.37 5.57
N TRP A 99 -2.33 2.08 5.68
CA TRP A 99 -3.22 1.91 4.53
C TRP A 99 -3.41 3.21 3.73
N HIS A 100 -3.63 4.33 4.40
CA HIS A 100 -3.77 5.63 3.72
C HIS A 100 -2.45 6.07 3.09
N LEU A 101 -1.31 5.83 3.75
CA LEU A 101 0.01 6.05 3.17
C LEU A 101 0.22 5.17 1.94
N ALA A 102 -0.14 3.89 2.01
CA ALA A 102 -0.09 2.97 0.88
C ALA A 102 -0.92 3.46 -0.30
N LEU A 103 -2.16 3.90 -0.08
CA LEU A 103 -3.02 4.45 -1.12
C LEU A 103 -2.42 5.73 -1.72
N LEU A 104 -1.92 6.63 -0.89
CA LEU A 104 -1.29 7.88 -1.31
C LEU A 104 -0.08 7.61 -2.21
N PHE A 105 0.84 6.73 -1.80
CA PHE A 105 2.01 6.38 -2.61
C PHE A 105 1.65 5.58 -3.86
N THR A 106 0.68 4.67 -3.77
CA THR A 106 0.18 3.91 -4.92
C THR A 106 -0.47 4.81 -5.97
N THR A 107 -1.05 5.94 -5.56
CA THR A 107 -1.65 6.93 -6.47
C THR A 107 -0.62 7.93 -6.99
N LEU A 108 0.32 8.35 -6.14
CA LEU A 108 1.39 9.29 -6.53
C LEU A 108 2.40 8.68 -7.50
N ALA A 109 2.68 7.38 -7.39
CA ALA A 109 3.60 6.68 -8.30
C ALA A 109 3.20 6.80 -9.79
N PRO A 110 1.98 6.41 -10.22
CA PRO A 110 1.55 6.55 -11.61
C PRO A 110 1.40 8.02 -12.04
N VAL A 111 0.97 8.93 -11.15
CA VAL A 111 0.88 10.36 -11.47
C VAL A 111 2.27 10.95 -11.73
N SER A 112 3.25 10.62 -10.88
CA SER A 112 4.64 11.07 -11.05
C SER A 112 5.27 10.47 -12.30
N PHE A 113 4.93 9.22 -12.62
CA PHE A 113 5.34 8.58 -13.87
C PHE A 113 4.76 9.31 -15.10
N LEU A 114 3.46 9.63 -15.11
CA LEU A 114 2.84 10.40 -16.19
C LEU A 114 3.47 11.79 -16.34
N PHE A 115 3.77 12.45 -15.23
CA PHE A 115 4.47 13.73 -15.24
C PHE A 115 5.90 13.60 -15.82
N ALA A 116 6.63 12.53 -15.48
CA ALA A 116 7.94 12.25 -16.04
C ALA A 116 7.90 12.02 -17.55
N VAL A 117 6.90 11.25 -18.01
CA VAL A 117 6.69 10.97 -19.44
C VAL A 117 6.29 12.25 -20.19
N TRP A 118 5.43 13.10 -19.61
CA TRP A 118 5.10 14.40 -20.20
C TRP A 118 6.35 15.25 -20.36
N TRP A 119 7.17 15.39 -19.31
CA TRP A 119 8.39 16.20 -19.37
C TRP A 119 9.42 15.65 -20.37
N ALA A 120 9.49 14.34 -20.56
CA ALA A 120 10.38 13.74 -21.55
C ALA A 120 9.87 13.92 -22.99
N ALA A 121 8.57 14.16 -23.18
CA ALA A 121 7.96 14.32 -24.50
C ALA A 121 8.00 15.76 -25.05
N PHE A 122 8.30 16.77 -24.21
CA PHE A 122 8.34 18.19 -24.56
C PHE A 122 9.70 18.81 -24.24
#